data_AF-A0A9D3WGD2-F1
#
_entry.id   AF-A0A9D3WGD2-F1
#
_cell.length_a   1.000
_cell.length_b   1.000
_cell.length_c   1.000
_cell.angle_alpha   90.00
_cell.angle_beta   90.00
_cell.angle_gamma   90.00
#
_symmetry.space_group_name_H-M   'P 1'
#
loop_
_entity.id
_entity.type
_entity.pdbx_description
1 polymer ?
#
loop_
_entity_poly.entity_id
_entity_poly.type
_entity_poly.pdbx_seq_one_letter_code
_entity_poly.pdbx_strand_id
1 'polypeptide(L)'
;MALPDNGHAIQLGQDAKISQTFQANGDYMEYILTFTLAPGGQNCSANANITVSGPDNQGIFSFKQNYGKQAWQSYGLYLGLSGQDETANLVFESQAVESDDNSTCWPVIDSLLVKAVENLVQGKDNLLLNGGFEFGPDFLSNSTEGILLDSASSPVQSPLSQWAVVGTIKYIDSKHFFVPHGNAAVEIVSGVSAGIHTEVTLAKGSAYNLEFTLGDANNACEGDFIVEV
;
A
#
# COMPACT_ATOMS: atom_id res chain seq x y z
N MET A 1 -18.33 -15.02 -4.20
CA MET A 1 -17.11 -14.22 -4.05
C MET A 1 -17.27 -13.46 -2.75
N ALA A 2 -16.35 -13.65 -1.81
CA ALA A 2 -16.37 -12.91 -0.54
C ALA A 2 -15.36 -11.78 -0.68
N LEU A 3 -15.82 -10.53 -0.54
CA LEU A 3 -14.98 -9.34 -0.42
C LEU A 3 -14.78 -9.03 1.08
N PRO A 4 -13.83 -8.16 1.46
CA PRO A 4 -13.60 -7.83 2.87
C PRO A 4 -14.88 -7.29 3.52
N ASP A 5 -15.66 -6.51 2.78
CA ASP A 5 -17.00 -6.16 3.19
C ASP A 5 -18.01 -7.13 2.55
N ASN A 6 -18.95 -7.64 3.35
CA ASN A 6 -20.02 -8.54 2.87
C ASN A 6 -21.13 -7.75 2.14
N GLY A 7 -20.75 -6.70 1.41
CA GLY A 7 -21.60 -5.64 0.91
C GLY A 7 -21.57 -5.45 -0.60
N HIS A 8 -21.50 -4.19 -1.03
CA HIS A 8 -21.57 -3.75 -2.43
C HIS A 8 -20.18 -3.40 -2.95
N ALA A 9 -19.93 -3.70 -4.22
CA ALA A 9 -18.68 -3.37 -4.89
C ALA A 9 -18.95 -2.89 -6.32
N ILE A 10 -17.93 -2.29 -6.95
CA ILE A 10 -18.01 -1.80 -8.33
C ILE A 10 -17.15 -2.68 -9.22
N GLN A 11 -17.75 -3.30 -10.23
CA GLN A 11 -17.01 -3.98 -11.30
C GLN A 11 -16.84 -3.03 -12.48
N LEU A 12 -15.60 -2.82 -12.91
CA LEU A 12 -15.28 -2.02 -14.10
C LEU A 12 -15.13 -2.94 -15.31
N GLY A 13 -16.01 -2.83 -16.31
CA GLY A 13 -15.83 -3.51 -17.60
C GLY A 13 -14.73 -2.88 -18.46
N GLN A 14 -14.65 -3.26 -19.73
CA GLN A 14 -13.67 -2.71 -20.67
C GLN A 14 -13.72 -1.18 -20.76
N ASP A 15 -12.54 -0.55 -20.64
CA ASP A 15 -12.33 0.90 -20.72
C ASP A 15 -13.27 1.71 -19.78
N ALA A 16 -13.74 1.07 -18.70
CA ALA A 16 -14.62 1.70 -17.74
C ALA A 16 -13.81 2.53 -16.73
N LYS A 17 -14.43 3.62 -16.31
CA LYS A 17 -13.84 4.58 -15.39
C LYS A 17 -14.85 5.03 -14.35
N ILE A 18 -14.38 5.12 -13.11
CA ILE A 18 -15.06 5.82 -12.03
C ILE A 18 -14.15 6.91 -11.49
N SER A 19 -14.74 8.02 -11.05
CA SER A 19 -14.01 9.14 -10.49
C SER A 19 -14.76 9.74 -9.32
N GLN A 20 -14.03 10.12 -8.29
CA GLN A 20 -14.54 10.82 -7.12
C GLN A 20 -13.68 12.06 -6.88
N THR A 21 -14.33 13.21 -6.75
CA THR A 21 -13.66 14.44 -6.32
C THR A 21 -13.90 14.64 -4.83
N PHE A 22 -12.85 15.01 -4.10
CA PHE A 22 -12.91 15.38 -2.70
C PHE A 22 -12.15 16.70 -2.47
N GLN A 23 -12.55 17.45 -1.44
CA GLN A 23 -11.91 18.70 -1.07
C GLN A 23 -10.94 18.45 0.08
N ALA A 24 -9.74 19.02 -0.01
CA ALA A 24 -8.74 18.90 1.03
C ALA A 24 -9.13 19.68 2.28
N ASN A 25 -8.92 19.07 3.45
CA ASN A 25 -9.18 19.70 4.75
C ASN A 25 -7.85 20.09 5.41
N GLY A 26 -7.34 21.28 5.09
CA GLY A 26 -6.12 21.83 5.69
C GLY A 26 -5.27 22.60 4.69
N ASP A 27 -4.29 23.34 5.19
CA ASP A 27 -3.41 24.21 4.38
C ASP A 27 -2.60 23.41 3.36
N TYR A 28 -1.97 22.31 3.80
CA TYR A 28 -1.22 21.37 2.97
C TYR A 28 -1.28 19.99 3.63
N MET A 29 -1.99 19.05 3.02
CA MET A 29 -2.10 17.67 3.52
C MET A 29 -1.68 16.69 2.42
N GLU A 30 -0.89 15.70 2.81
CA GLU A 30 -0.62 14.52 1.98
C GLU A 30 -1.75 13.50 2.18
N TYR A 31 -2.09 12.76 1.13
CA TYR A 31 -3.13 11.73 1.20
C TYR A 31 -2.62 10.36 0.79
N ILE A 32 -3.05 9.35 1.53
CA ILE A 32 -2.84 7.94 1.22
C ILE A 32 -4.20 7.29 0.99
N LEU A 33 -4.32 6.58 -0.12
CA LEU A 33 -5.45 5.73 -0.45
C LEU A 33 -5.17 4.30 -0.03
N THR A 34 -6.15 3.66 0.59
CA THR A 34 -6.27 2.20 0.69
C THR A 34 -7.49 1.76 -0.09
N PHE A 35 -7.36 0.72 -0.91
CA PHE A 35 -8.47 0.14 -1.66
C PHE A 35 -8.29 -1.36 -1.84
N THR A 36 -9.39 -2.08 -2.07
CA THR A 36 -9.36 -3.52 -2.34
C THR A 36 -9.70 -3.81 -3.79
N LEU A 37 -8.93 -4.74 -4.38
CA LEU A 37 -9.22 -5.32 -5.69
C LEU A 37 -9.49 -6.81 -5.59
N ALA A 38 -10.38 -7.26 -6.46
CA ALA A 38 -10.67 -8.66 -6.66
C ALA A 38 -10.98 -8.94 -8.14
N PRO A 39 -10.79 -10.17 -8.63
CA PRO A 39 -11.07 -10.51 -10.02
C PRO A 39 -12.58 -10.63 -10.23
N GLY A 40 -13.13 -9.90 -11.21
CA GLY A 40 -14.54 -9.96 -11.59
C GLY A 40 -14.81 -11.11 -12.54
N GLY A 41 -15.03 -12.30 -11.96
CA GLY A 41 -15.32 -13.53 -12.69
C GLY A 41 -14.65 -14.73 -12.07
N GLN A 42 -14.74 -15.87 -12.76
CA GLN A 42 -14.03 -17.10 -12.40
C GLN A 42 -13.42 -17.72 -13.66
N ASN A 43 -12.29 -18.41 -13.50
CA ASN A 43 -11.62 -19.16 -14.59
C ASN A 43 -11.25 -18.32 -15.82
N CYS A 44 -10.90 -17.05 -15.60
CA CYS A 44 -10.40 -16.16 -16.65
C CYS A 44 -8.98 -16.55 -17.09
N SER A 45 -8.64 -16.22 -18.33
CA SER A 45 -7.29 -16.41 -18.88
C SER A 45 -6.29 -15.39 -18.32
N ALA A 46 -6.78 -14.19 -17.99
CA ALA A 46 -6.01 -13.10 -17.40
C ALA A 46 -6.89 -12.21 -16.50
N ASN A 47 -6.25 -11.47 -15.60
CA ASN A 47 -6.89 -10.38 -14.85
C ASN A 47 -6.51 -9.05 -15.50
N ALA A 48 -7.49 -8.18 -15.71
CA ALA A 48 -7.23 -6.84 -16.21
C ALA A 48 -6.50 -5.98 -15.17
N ASN A 49 -5.62 -5.11 -15.66
CA ASN A 49 -4.99 -4.08 -14.83
C ASN A 49 -5.97 -2.93 -14.58
N ILE A 50 -5.73 -2.21 -13.51
CA ILE A 50 -6.41 -0.97 -13.18
C ILE A 50 -5.40 0.14 -12.92
N THR A 51 -5.56 1.27 -13.59
CA THR A 51 -4.87 2.50 -13.22
C THR A 51 -5.65 3.19 -12.13
N VAL A 52 -4.96 3.54 -11.05
CA VAL A 52 -5.49 4.38 -9.98
C VAL A 52 -4.66 5.66 -9.92
N SER A 53 -5.30 6.81 -10.11
CA SER A 53 -4.62 8.11 -10.14
C SER A 53 -5.22 9.08 -9.14
N GLY A 54 -4.32 9.78 -8.45
CA GLY A 54 -4.60 10.92 -7.60
C GLY A 54 -4.01 12.22 -8.18
N PRO A 55 -3.93 13.29 -7.37
CA PRO A 55 -3.40 14.59 -7.79
C PRO A 55 -1.97 14.57 -8.33
N ASP A 56 -1.05 13.93 -7.61
CA ASP A 56 0.39 13.99 -7.92
C ASP A 56 0.98 12.64 -8.33
N ASN A 57 0.23 11.56 -8.13
CA ASN A 57 0.75 10.21 -8.29
C ASN A 57 -0.30 9.26 -8.84
N GLN A 58 0.17 8.20 -9.49
CA GLN A 58 -0.66 7.12 -10.01
C GLN A 58 0.05 5.78 -9.87
N GLY A 59 -0.73 4.71 -9.77
CA GLY A 59 -0.24 3.34 -9.78
C GLY A 59 -1.05 2.47 -10.73
N ILE A 60 -0.43 1.39 -11.20
CA ILE A 60 -1.11 0.34 -11.98
C ILE A 60 -1.12 -0.91 -11.12
N PHE A 61 -2.31 -1.45 -10.90
CA PHE A 61 -2.54 -2.57 -10.00
C PHE A 61 -3.24 -3.70 -10.73
N SER A 62 -3.00 -4.93 -10.27
CA SER A 62 -3.77 -6.08 -10.68
C SER A 62 -3.78 -7.13 -9.60
N PHE A 63 -4.89 -7.85 -9.50
CA PHE A 63 -5.00 -8.98 -8.59
C PHE A 63 -4.07 -10.12 -9.01
N LYS A 64 -3.22 -10.57 -8.08
CA LYS A 64 -2.29 -11.68 -8.26
C LYS A 64 -2.33 -12.55 -7.01
N GLN A 65 -2.73 -13.82 -7.12
CA GLN A 65 -2.87 -14.76 -6.00
C GLN A 65 -1.51 -15.22 -5.41
N ASN A 66 -0.61 -14.29 -5.10
CA ASN A 66 0.76 -14.55 -4.69
C ASN A 66 1.06 -14.12 -3.25
N TYR A 67 0.27 -13.19 -2.70
CA TYR A 67 0.62 -12.49 -1.44
C TYR A 67 -0.40 -12.69 -0.31
N GLY A 68 -1.39 -13.55 -0.51
CA GLY A 68 -2.46 -13.80 0.44
C GLY A 68 -3.32 -15.01 0.05
N LYS A 69 -4.18 -15.42 0.98
CA LYS A 69 -5.09 -16.58 0.82
C LYS A 69 -6.47 -16.17 0.33
N GLN A 70 -6.80 -14.88 0.41
CA GLN A 70 -8.10 -14.37 -0.01
C GLN A 70 -8.19 -14.25 -1.53
N ALA A 71 -9.42 -14.26 -2.04
CA ALA A 71 -9.74 -14.00 -3.44
C ALA A 71 -9.74 -12.49 -3.78
N TRP A 72 -9.11 -11.68 -2.94
CA TRP A 72 -8.99 -10.23 -3.05
C TRP A 72 -7.69 -9.77 -2.37
N GLN A 73 -7.24 -8.56 -2.70
CA GLN A 73 -6.03 -7.94 -2.15
C GLN A 73 -6.27 -6.46 -1.89
N SER A 74 -5.74 -5.95 -0.79
CA SER A 74 -5.76 -4.52 -0.46
C SER A 74 -4.44 -3.87 -0.86
N TYR A 75 -4.50 -2.65 -1.37
CA TYR A 75 -3.36 -1.89 -1.87
C TYR A 75 -3.32 -0.49 -1.26
N GLY A 76 -2.11 -0.01 -0.97
CA GLY A 76 -1.85 1.36 -0.53
C GLY A 76 -1.21 2.18 -1.64
N LEU A 77 -1.72 3.40 -1.86
CA LEU A 77 -1.18 4.34 -2.84
C LEU A 77 -1.07 5.73 -2.23
N TYR A 78 0.11 6.34 -2.30
CA TYR A 78 0.27 7.78 -2.06
C TYR A 78 -0.41 8.55 -3.19
N LEU A 79 -1.36 9.43 -2.87
CA LEU A 79 -2.12 10.19 -3.86
C LEU A 79 -1.47 11.52 -4.24
N GLY A 80 -0.78 12.17 -3.29
CA GLY A 80 -0.26 13.52 -3.47
C GLY A 80 -0.60 14.48 -2.34
N LEU A 81 -0.08 15.69 -2.49
CA LEU A 81 -0.38 16.86 -1.68
C LEU A 81 -1.61 17.55 -2.24
N SER A 82 -2.46 18.06 -1.36
CA SER A 82 -3.50 19.01 -1.76
C SER A 82 -3.62 20.10 -0.71
N GLY A 83 -3.68 21.34 -1.20
CA GLY A 83 -3.75 22.54 -0.38
C GLY A 83 -5.17 22.96 0.00
N GLN A 84 -5.29 23.99 0.84
CA GLN A 84 -6.57 24.54 1.24
C GLN A 84 -7.41 24.96 0.02
N ASP A 85 -8.67 24.54 0.00
CA ASP A 85 -9.64 24.78 -1.09
C ASP A 85 -9.28 24.16 -2.44
N GLU A 86 -8.23 23.35 -2.52
CA GLU A 86 -7.96 22.51 -3.67
C GLU A 86 -8.86 21.26 -3.67
N THR A 87 -9.27 20.87 -4.87
CA THR A 87 -10.02 19.65 -5.11
C THR A 87 -9.11 18.58 -5.66
N ALA A 88 -9.07 17.43 -4.99
CA ALA A 88 -8.35 16.26 -5.43
C ALA A 88 -9.29 15.32 -6.18
N ASN A 89 -8.86 14.85 -7.35
CA ASN A 89 -9.62 13.88 -8.14
C ASN A 89 -8.98 12.50 -8.00
N LEU A 90 -9.75 11.54 -7.51
CA LEU A 90 -9.39 10.14 -7.47
C LEU A 90 -10.08 9.41 -8.62
N VAL A 91 -9.29 8.76 -9.46
CA VAL A 91 -9.78 8.05 -10.65
C VAL A 91 -9.34 6.60 -10.61
N PHE A 92 -10.27 5.71 -10.93
CA PHE A 92 -10.02 4.31 -11.22
C PHE A 92 -10.42 4.02 -12.65
N GLU A 93 -9.52 3.43 -13.42
CA GLU A 93 -9.71 3.17 -14.85
C GLU A 93 -9.18 1.78 -15.19
N SER A 94 -10.06 0.89 -15.65
CA SER A 94 -9.67 -0.43 -16.13
C SER A 94 -8.90 -0.30 -17.43
N GLN A 95 -7.78 -1.00 -17.57
CA GLN A 95 -7.00 -0.99 -18.80
C GLN A 95 -7.46 -2.07 -19.77
N ALA A 96 -7.43 -1.76 -21.07
CA ALA A 96 -7.56 -2.75 -22.12
C ALA A 96 -6.50 -3.87 -21.97
N VAL A 97 -6.89 -5.11 -22.24
CA VAL A 97 -6.02 -6.28 -22.21
C VAL A 97 -5.93 -6.84 -23.62
N GLU A 98 -4.76 -7.38 -24.00
CA GLU A 98 -4.60 -8.02 -25.33
C GLU A 98 -5.37 -9.36 -25.44
N SER A 99 -5.79 -9.94 -24.31
CA SER A 99 -6.62 -11.16 -24.28
C SER A 99 -8.05 -10.88 -24.73
N ASP A 100 -8.74 -11.91 -25.23
CA ASP A 100 -10.17 -11.84 -25.56
C ASP A 100 -10.95 -11.31 -24.34
N ASP A 101 -11.69 -10.21 -24.54
CA ASP A 101 -12.50 -9.55 -23.52
C ASP A 101 -13.48 -10.51 -22.82
N ASN A 102 -13.93 -11.56 -23.53
CA ASN A 102 -14.81 -12.59 -22.96
C ASN A 102 -14.09 -13.54 -22.00
N SER A 103 -12.76 -13.53 -21.98
CA SER A 103 -11.91 -14.36 -21.14
C SER A 103 -11.14 -13.58 -20.07
N THR A 104 -11.36 -12.26 -20.00
CA THR A 104 -10.69 -11.34 -19.07
C THR A 104 -11.51 -11.14 -17.80
N CYS A 105 -10.88 -11.32 -16.64
CA CYS A 105 -11.47 -10.96 -15.35
C CYS A 105 -11.26 -9.47 -15.11
N TRP A 106 -12.33 -8.71 -15.36
CA TRP A 106 -12.43 -7.29 -15.14
C TRP A 106 -12.39 -6.93 -13.64
N PRO A 107 -11.71 -5.85 -13.20
CA PRO A 107 -11.47 -5.62 -11.79
C PRO A 107 -12.75 -5.24 -11.03
N VAL A 108 -12.89 -5.80 -9.83
CA VAL A 108 -13.90 -5.42 -8.83
C VAL A 108 -13.20 -4.62 -7.73
N ILE A 109 -13.71 -3.41 -7.47
CA ILE A 109 -13.19 -2.47 -6.49
C ILE A 109 -14.14 -2.42 -5.30
N ASP A 110 -13.56 -2.49 -4.10
CA ASP A 110 -14.29 -2.35 -2.84
C ASP A 110 -13.44 -1.62 -1.79
N SER A 111 -14.09 -1.17 -0.71
CA SER A 111 -13.45 -0.69 0.52
C SER A 111 -12.41 0.39 0.29
N LEU A 112 -12.87 1.63 0.02
CA LEU A 112 -12.03 2.80 -0.22
C LEU A 112 -11.83 3.61 1.07
N LEU A 113 -10.58 3.74 1.52
CA LEU A 113 -10.20 4.64 2.61
C LEU A 113 -9.21 5.69 2.12
N VAL A 114 -9.51 6.96 2.39
CA VAL A 114 -8.58 8.07 2.14
C VAL A 114 -8.17 8.64 3.49
N LYS A 115 -6.88 8.57 3.78
CA LYS A 115 -6.27 9.07 5.00
C LYS A 115 -5.44 10.31 4.70
N ALA A 116 -5.63 11.37 5.47
CA ALA A 116 -4.70 12.50 5.48
C ALA A 116 -3.50 12.15 6.37
N VAL A 117 -2.29 12.34 5.87
CA VAL A 117 -1.05 12.04 6.60
C VAL A 117 -0.75 13.18 7.55
N GLU A 118 -0.40 12.83 8.79
CA GLU A 118 0.03 13.81 9.78
C GLU A 118 1.50 14.23 9.56
N ASN A 119 1.81 15.49 9.90
CA ASN A 119 3.19 15.96 9.86
C ASN A 119 4.05 15.23 10.90
N LEU A 120 5.04 14.50 10.42
CA LEU A 120 5.97 13.77 11.27
C LEU A 120 7.01 14.70 11.89
N VAL A 121 7.15 14.61 13.21
CA VAL A 121 8.17 15.36 13.97
C VAL A 121 9.19 14.38 14.51
N GLN A 122 10.47 14.67 14.27
CA GLN A 122 11.56 13.83 14.75
C GLN A 122 11.57 13.79 16.27
N GLY A 123 11.52 12.57 16.81
CA GLY A 123 11.70 12.33 18.23
C GLY A 123 13.12 12.70 18.70
N LYS A 124 13.29 12.90 20.01
CA LYS A 124 14.60 13.28 20.58
C LYS A 124 15.65 12.17 20.48
N ASP A 125 15.21 10.92 20.46
CA ASP A 125 16.07 9.76 20.67
C ASP A 125 16.21 8.85 19.44
N ASN A 126 15.58 9.20 18.31
CA ASN A 126 15.68 8.44 17.06
C ASN A 126 15.82 9.39 15.85
N LEU A 127 16.71 9.05 14.93
CA LEU A 127 16.90 9.79 13.67
C LEU A 127 15.83 9.44 12.62
N LEU A 128 15.20 8.27 12.73
CA LEU A 128 14.17 7.83 11.81
C LEU A 128 12.80 8.37 12.22
N LEU A 129 12.22 9.23 11.38
CA LEU A 129 10.89 9.82 11.60
C LEU A 129 9.78 8.78 11.74
N ASN A 130 9.86 7.68 10.98
CA ASN A 130 8.90 6.59 10.98
C ASN A 130 9.59 5.23 11.18
N GLY A 131 10.56 5.16 12.10
CA GLY A 131 11.35 3.95 12.32
C GLY A 131 10.56 2.76 12.88
N GLY A 132 9.39 3.00 13.48
CA GLY A 132 8.47 1.98 13.96
C GLY A 132 7.33 1.64 13.00
N PHE A 133 7.31 2.22 11.80
CA PHE A 133 6.26 2.00 10.79
C PHE A 133 4.83 2.36 11.22
N GLU A 134 4.65 3.25 12.19
CA GLU A 134 3.32 3.65 12.70
C GLU A 134 2.56 4.59 11.73
N PHE A 135 3.24 5.12 10.71
CA PHE A 135 2.67 6.03 9.73
C PHE A 135 2.65 5.40 8.33
N GLY A 136 1.53 4.78 8.02
CA GLY A 136 1.22 4.19 6.72
C GLY A 136 -0.27 4.26 6.39
N PRO A 137 -0.75 3.48 5.41
CA PRO A 137 -2.15 3.42 5.05
C PRO A 137 -3.01 2.89 6.20
N ASP A 138 -4.28 3.28 6.25
CA ASP A 138 -5.20 2.78 7.28
C ASP A 138 -5.68 1.36 6.96
N PHE A 139 -5.65 0.51 7.98
CA PHE A 139 -6.13 -0.87 7.88
C PHE A 139 -7.66 -0.94 7.74
N LEU A 140 -8.12 -1.77 6.82
CA LEU A 140 -9.53 -2.12 6.69
C LEU A 140 -9.96 -2.95 7.91
N SER A 141 -11.02 -2.52 8.61
CA SER A 141 -11.48 -3.20 9.83
C SER A 141 -11.87 -4.67 9.63
N ASN A 142 -12.23 -5.04 8.39
CA ASN A 142 -12.70 -6.37 8.02
C ASN A 142 -11.66 -7.18 7.22
N SER A 143 -10.41 -6.71 7.12
CA SER A 143 -9.31 -7.40 6.45
C SER A 143 -8.30 -7.93 7.46
N THR A 144 -7.78 -9.12 7.19
CA THR A 144 -6.70 -9.75 7.98
C THR A 144 -5.44 -10.00 7.15
N GLU A 145 -5.41 -9.61 5.87
CA GLU A 145 -4.34 -9.96 4.92
C GLU A 145 -3.22 -8.90 4.81
N GLY A 146 -3.33 -7.80 5.56
CA GLY A 146 -2.46 -6.62 5.41
C GLY A 146 -2.74 -5.83 4.13
N ILE A 147 -1.87 -4.85 3.83
CA ILE A 147 -1.99 -3.94 2.68
C ILE A 147 -0.72 -4.03 1.85
N LEU A 148 -0.85 -4.33 0.56
CA LEU A 148 0.27 -4.37 -0.38
C LEU A 148 0.70 -2.96 -0.76
N LEU A 149 2.00 -2.71 -0.66
CA LEU A 149 2.64 -1.48 -1.11
C LEU A 149 3.61 -1.83 -2.22
N ASP A 150 3.35 -1.30 -3.41
CA ASP A 150 4.24 -1.43 -4.54
C ASP A 150 5.38 -0.41 -4.46
N SER A 151 6.31 -0.49 -5.41
CA SER A 151 7.53 0.30 -5.39
C SER A 151 7.24 1.80 -5.39
N ALA A 152 7.87 2.50 -4.45
CA ALA A 152 7.85 3.94 -4.33
C ALA A 152 9.30 4.42 -4.27
N SER A 153 9.76 5.09 -5.31
CA SER A 153 11.18 5.47 -5.47
C SER A 153 11.64 6.55 -4.50
N SER A 154 10.72 7.27 -3.88
CA SER A 154 11.00 8.40 -3.00
C SER A 154 10.35 8.21 -1.64
N PRO A 155 11.09 8.35 -0.52
CA PRO A 155 10.52 8.25 0.82
C PRO A 155 9.43 9.29 1.13
N VAL A 156 9.43 10.42 0.42
CA VAL A 156 8.42 11.49 0.57
C VAL A 156 7.19 11.30 -0.31
N GLN A 157 7.24 10.40 -1.31
CA GLN A 157 6.11 10.07 -2.18
C GLN A 157 5.77 8.59 -2.06
N SER A 158 5.71 8.11 -0.82
CA SER A 158 5.49 6.71 -0.49
C SER A 158 4.25 6.55 0.37
N PRO A 159 3.42 5.51 0.14
CA PRO A 159 2.34 5.17 1.06
C PRO A 159 2.86 4.72 2.44
N LEU A 160 4.14 4.35 2.56
CA LEU A 160 4.82 4.20 3.84
C LEU A 160 5.66 5.45 4.10
N SER A 161 5.13 6.38 4.89
CA SER A 161 5.74 7.70 5.08
C SER A 161 7.21 7.58 5.50
N GLN A 162 8.10 8.33 4.84
CA GLN A 162 9.54 8.38 5.12
C GLN A 162 10.33 7.10 4.79
N TRP A 163 9.73 6.18 4.04
CA TRP A 163 10.40 4.99 3.52
C TRP A 163 10.10 4.80 2.04
N ALA A 164 11.14 4.75 1.22
CA ALA A 164 11.00 4.28 -0.15
C ALA A 164 10.80 2.75 -0.13
N VAL A 165 9.98 2.26 -1.06
CA VAL A 165 9.66 0.84 -1.21
C VAL A 165 10.30 0.31 -2.48
N VAL A 166 10.99 -0.82 -2.37
CA VAL A 166 11.56 -1.56 -3.50
C VAL A 166 10.79 -2.87 -3.64
N GLY A 167 10.36 -3.22 -4.85
CA GLY A 167 9.50 -4.37 -5.10
C GLY A 167 8.10 -4.18 -4.51
N THR A 168 7.53 -5.27 -4.00
CA THR A 168 6.25 -5.26 -3.28
C THR A 168 6.50 -5.72 -1.85
N ILE A 169 6.03 -4.92 -0.88
CA ILE A 169 5.99 -5.26 0.54
C ILE A 169 4.55 -5.35 1.01
N LYS A 170 4.34 -5.86 2.21
CA LYS A 170 3.03 -5.82 2.87
C LYS A 170 3.14 -5.09 4.19
N TYR A 171 2.30 -4.07 4.35
CA TYR A 171 2.09 -3.38 5.61
C TYR A 171 1.10 -4.18 6.45
N ILE A 172 1.48 -4.53 7.68
CA ILE A 172 0.75 -5.44 8.56
C ILE A 172 0.47 -4.81 9.92
N ASP A 173 -0.62 -5.20 10.57
CA ASP A 173 -1.04 -4.67 11.87
C ASP A 173 -0.88 -5.67 13.02
N SER A 174 -0.84 -5.15 14.25
CA SER A 174 -0.70 -5.93 15.48
C SER A 174 -1.95 -6.69 15.92
N LYS A 175 -3.12 -6.44 15.31
CA LYS A 175 -4.36 -7.16 15.61
C LYS A 175 -4.38 -8.53 14.92
N HIS A 176 -3.73 -8.65 13.77
CA HIS A 176 -3.74 -9.85 12.94
C HIS A 176 -2.38 -10.54 12.84
N PHE A 177 -1.28 -9.83 13.09
CA PHE A 177 0.09 -10.34 13.01
C PHE A 177 0.85 -10.10 14.31
N PHE A 178 1.91 -10.89 14.52
CA PHE A 178 2.85 -10.57 15.61
C PHE A 178 3.72 -9.38 15.21
N VAL A 179 3.41 -8.23 15.80
CA VAL A 179 4.19 -7.00 15.66
C VAL A 179 5.00 -6.80 16.95
N PRO A 180 6.35 -6.70 16.88
CA PRO A 180 7.19 -6.66 18.07
C PRO A 180 6.99 -5.40 18.93
N HIS A 181 6.67 -4.27 18.29
CA HIS A 181 6.45 -2.98 18.94
C HIS A 181 5.42 -2.16 18.16
N GLY A 182 4.57 -1.41 18.86
CA GLY A 182 3.60 -0.52 18.22
C GLY A 182 2.40 -1.25 17.62
N ASN A 183 1.83 -0.68 16.56
CA ASN A 183 0.63 -1.19 15.91
C ASN A 183 0.88 -1.76 14.52
N ALA A 184 2.04 -1.49 13.92
CA ALA A 184 2.32 -1.92 12.56
C ALA A 184 3.76 -2.38 12.33
N ALA A 185 3.94 -3.16 11.27
CA ALA A 185 5.24 -3.58 10.77
C ALA A 185 5.20 -3.75 9.24
N VAL A 186 6.36 -4.06 8.66
CA VAL A 186 6.50 -4.39 7.24
C VAL A 186 6.91 -5.85 7.10
N GLU A 187 6.14 -6.60 6.30
CA GLU A 187 6.49 -7.93 5.81
C GLU A 187 7.08 -7.78 4.39
N ILE A 188 8.26 -8.35 4.15
CA ILE A 188 8.86 -8.44 2.82
C ILE A 188 8.28 -9.68 2.12
N VAL A 189 7.40 -9.47 1.13
CA VAL A 189 6.62 -10.55 0.51
C VAL A 189 7.14 -11.04 -0.85
N SER A 190 8.04 -10.29 -1.49
CA SER A 190 8.65 -10.71 -2.77
C SER A 190 9.99 -11.43 -2.54
N GLY A 191 10.12 -12.63 -3.10
CA GLY A 191 11.36 -13.42 -3.08
C GLY A 191 12.46 -12.93 -4.03
N VAL A 192 12.20 -11.88 -4.82
CA VAL A 192 13.21 -11.25 -5.69
C VAL A 192 13.20 -9.74 -5.44
N SER A 193 14.17 -9.29 -4.65
CA SER A 193 14.52 -7.87 -4.45
C SER A 193 13.39 -6.96 -3.95
N ALA A 194 12.72 -7.32 -2.85
CA ALA A 194 11.88 -6.38 -2.11
C ALA A 194 12.56 -5.87 -0.84
N GLY A 195 12.17 -4.67 -0.43
CA GLY A 195 12.66 -4.06 0.80
C GLY A 195 12.20 -2.62 0.93
N ILE A 196 12.76 -1.97 1.93
CA ILE A 196 12.54 -0.56 2.20
C ILE A 196 13.88 0.12 2.41
N HIS A 197 13.97 1.40 2.05
CA HIS A 197 15.15 2.19 2.36
C HIS A 197 14.77 3.64 2.69
N THR A 198 15.61 4.28 3.47
CA THR A 198 15.50 5.69 3.84
C THR A 198 16.90 6.23 4.09
N GLU A 199 17.05 7.53 3.97
CA GLU A 199 18.34 8.20 4.13
C GLU A 199 18.28 9.16 5.31
N VAL A 200 19.28 9.10 6.19
CA VAL A 200 19.43 10.00 7.32
C VAL A 200 20.79 10.69 7.26
N THR A 201 20.80 12.00 7.53
CA THR A 201 22.05 12.76 7.60
C THR A 201 22.70 12.57 8.96
N LEU A 202 23.92 12.04 8.97
CA LEU A 202 24.69 11.82 10.19
C LEU A 202 25.72 12.94 10.42
N ALA A 203 25.86 13.39 11.66
CA ALA A 203 26.92 14.30 12.07
C ALA A 203 28.28 13.58 12.17
N LYS A 204 29.30 14.15 11.52
CA LYS A 204 30.69 13.64 11.53
C LYS A 204 31.24 13.59 12.96
N GLY A 205 31.93 12.49 13.29
CA GLY A 205 32.58 12.29 14.61
C GLY A 205 31.62 11.83 15.72
N SER A 206 30.37 11.54 15.38
CA SER A 206 29.38 10.98 16.31
C SER A 206 29.27 9.46 16.14
N ALA A 207 28.81 8.76 17.19
CA ALA A 207 28.48 7.34 17.15
C ALA A 207 26.97 7.15 17.11
N TYR A 208 26.50 6.13 16.39
CA TYR A 208 25.08 5.82 16.22
C TYR A 208 24.87 4.32 16.40
N ASN A 209 23.71 3.95 16.96
CA ASN A 209 23.27 2.58 17.05
C ASN A 209 22.09 2.37 16.09
N LEU A 210 22.18 1.33 15.26
CA LEU A 210 21.07 0.84 14.46
C LEU A 210 20.53 -0.43 15.12
N GLU A 211 19.28 -0.38 15.55
CA GLU A 211 18.58 -1.51 16.17
C GLU A 211 17.31 -1.79 15.36
N PHE A 212 17.08 -3.05 15.03
CA PHE A 212 15.85 -3.50 14.37
C PHE A 212 15.48 -4.90 14.86
N THR A 213 14.19 -5.23 14.78
CA THR A 213 13.69 -6.58 15.08
C THR A 213 13.18 -7.20 13.79
N LEU A 214 13.54 -8.46 13.57
CA LEU A 214 13.07 -9.28 12.47
C LEU A 214 12.48 -10.57 13.03
N GLY A 215 11.39 -11.04 12.45
CA GLY A 215 10.75 -12.30 12.78
C GLY A 215 9.82 -12.74 11.66
N ASP A 216 9.17 -13.88 11.86
CA ASP A 216 8.23 -14.50 10.92
C ASP A 216 6.79 -13.94 11.07
N ALA A 217 6.57 -12.90 11.88
CA ALA A 217 5.25 -12.38 12.21
C ALA A 217 4.24 -13.44 12.73
N ASN A 218 4.73 -14.60 13.22
CA ASN A 218 3.95 -15.79 13.58
C ASN A 218 3.09 -16.33 12.42
N ASN A 219 3.55 -16.18 11.18
CA ASN A 219 2.89 -16.70 9.98
C ASN A 219 3.41 -18.08 9.54
N ALA A 220 4.32 -18.68 10.32
CA ALA A 220 4.98 -19.97 10.05
C ALA A 220 5.83 -20.00 8.76
N CYS A 221 6.26 -18.85 8.26
CA CYS A 221 7.18 -18.77 7.14
C CYS A 221 8.57 -19.26 7.57
N GLU A 222 9.13 -20.20 6.80
CA GLU A 222 10.50 -20.69 6.97
C GLU A 222 11.37 -20.10 5.86
N GLY A 223 12.45 -19.41 6.23
CA GLY A 223 13.40 -18.84 5.27
C GLY A 223 14.62 -18.20 5.95
N ASP A 224 15.71 -18.11 5.20
CA ASP A 224 16.94 -17.43 5.65
C ASP A 224 16.88 -15.94 5.29
N PHE A 225 17.22 -15.08 6.24
CA PHE A 225 17.43 -13.66 6.00
C PHE A 225 18.92 -13.35 6.00
N ILE A 226 19.42 -12.78 4.90
CA ILE A 226 20.83 -12.41 4.74
C ILE A 226 20.96 -10.90 4.91
N VAL A 227 21.77 -10.48 5.87
CA VAL A 227 22.17 -9.08 6.06
C VAL A 227 23.51 -8.88 5.35
N GLU A 228 23.54 -8.00 4.34
CA GLU A 228 24.77 -7.51 3.72
C GLU A 228 25.09 -6.11 4.27
N VAL A 229 26.36 -5.89 4.63
CA VAL A 229 26.87 -4.64 5.25
C VAL A 229 27.91 -4.01 4.34
#